data_AF-A0A8T2PU99-F1
#
_entry.id   AF-A0A8T2PU99-F1
#
_cell.length_a   1.000
_cell.length_b   1.000
_cell.length_c   1.000
_cell.angle_alpha   90.00
_cell.angle_beta   90.00
_cell.angle_gamma   90.00
#
_symmetry.space_group_name_H-M   'P 1'
#
loop_
_entity.id
_entity.type
_entity.pdbx_description
1 polymer ?
#
loop_
_entity_poly.entity_id
_entity_poly.type
_entity_poly.pdbx_seq_one_letter_code
_entity_poly.pdbx_strand_id
1 'polypeptide(L)'
;VNFNEPLSMLQRLTEDLEYHELLDRAAKCESSLEQLCYVAAFSVSSYSTTVHRTAKPFNPLLGETYELDRLEDYGYRSLCEQNAYTPLAGPGLSNQMVKNRETGTAYSKCGWSCT
;
A
#
# COMPACT_ATOMS: atom_id res chain seq x y z
N VAL A 1 16.61 5.66 -18.92
CA VAL A 1 15.25 5.27 -18.45
C VAL A 1 15.01 3.74 -18.52
N ASN A 2 16.03 2.89 -18.77
CA ASN A 2 15.86 1.45 -19.00
C ASN A 2 15.87 0.56 -17.73
N PHE A 3 16.03 1.14 -16.53
CA PHE A 3 16.16 0.39 -15.26
C PHE A 3 14.99 0.58 -14.30
N ASN A 4 14.03 1.42 -14.67
CA ASN A 4 12.86 1.72 -13.86
C ASN A 4 11.65 0.99 -14.42
N GLU A 5 10.84 0.44 -13.52
CA GLU A 5 9.49 0.03 -13.91
C GLU A 5 8.60 1.27 -14.12
N PRO A 6 7.59 1.20 -15.00
CA PRO A 6 6.75 2.34 -15.35
C PRO A 6 5.72 2.69 -14.26
N LEU A 7 6.15 2.68 -12.99
CA LEU A 7 5.32 2.96 -11.82
C LEU A 7 6.08 3.83 -10.82
N SER A 8 5.38 4.80 -10.24
CA SER A 8 5.83 5.56 -9.07
C SER A 8 5.77 4.67 -7.82
N MET A 9 6.61 4.96 -6.82
CA MET A 9 6.53 4.27 -5.54
C MET A 9 5.13 4.40 -4.89
N LEU A 10 4.43 5.51 -5.10
CA LEU A 10 3.06 5.69 -4.57
C LEU A 10 2.07 4.68 -5.20
N GLN A 11 2.26 4.38 -6.48
CA GLN A 11 1.48 3.36 -7.18
C GLN A 11 1.83 1.97 -6.67
N ARG A 12 3.13 1.71 -6.44
CA ARG A 12 3.62 0.46 -5.84
C ARG A 12 3.02 0.17 -4.47
N LEU A 13 2.95 1.16 -3.59
CA LEU A 13 2.32 1.01 -2.26
C LEU A 13 0.85 0.62 -2.35
N THR A 14 0.17 1.00 -3.44
CA THR A 14 -1.24 0.66 -3.62
C THR A 14 -1.45 -0.80 -4.04
N GLU A 15 -0.43 -1.45 -4.59
CA GLU A 15 -0.49 -2.88 -4.92
C GLU A 15 -0.53 -3.78 -3.67
N ASP A 16 -0.08 -3.29 -2.52
CA ASP A 16 -0.22 -4.00 -1.24
C ASP A 16 -1.69 -4.29 -0.88
N LEU A 17 -2.64 -3.62 -1.55
CA LEU A 17 -4.07 -3.77 -1.35
C LEU A 17 -4.71 -4.84 -2.22
N GLU A 18 -3.91 -5.60 -2.98
CA GLU A 18 -4.41 -6.71 -3.81
C GLU A 18 -5.27 -7.70 -3.00
N TYR A 19 -4.90 -7.93 -1.73
CA TYR A 19 -5.59 -8.84 -0.81
C TYR A 19 -6.29 -8.10 0.35
N HIS A 20 -6.87 -6.92 0.08
CA HIS A 20 -7.52 -6.08 1.11
C HIS A 20 -8.63 -6.81 1.89
N GLU A 21 -9.28 -7.81 1.28
CA GLU A 21 -10.37 -8.58 1.87
C GLU A 21 -9.94 -9.34 3.14
N LEU A 22 -8.64 -9.59 3.31
CA LEU A 22 -8.09 -10.16 4.54
C LEU A 22 -8.31 -9.21 5.73
N LEU A 23 -8.23 -7.89 5.53
CA LEU A 23 -8.53 -6.90 6.56
C LEU A 23 -10.03 -6.87 6.89
N ASP A 24 -10.88 -7.01 5.87
CA ASP A 24 -12.33 -7.07 6.06
C ASP A 24 -12.76 -8.32 6.82
N ARG A 25 -12.08 -9.45 6.62
CA ARG A 25 -12.25 -10.67 7.43
C ARG A 25 -11.74 -10.47 8.84
N ALA A 26 -10.56 -9.88 9.01
CA ALA A 26 -9.99 -9.57 10.32
C ALA A 26 -10.93 -8.69 11.17
N ALA A 27 -11.58 -7.70 10.56
CA ALA A 27 -12.51 -6.79 11.23
C ALA A 27 -13.79 -7.48 11.73
N LYS A 28 -14.15 -8.63 11.16
CA LYS A 28 -15.34 -9.42 11.52
C LYS A 28 -15.03 -10.57 12.50
N CYS A 29 -13.76 -10.78 12.85
CA CYS A 29 -13.36 -11.83 13.77
C CYS A 29 -13.69 -11.45 15.22
N GLU A 30 -14.27 -12.39 15.98
CA GLU A 30 -14.49 -12.24 17.42
C GLU A 30 -13.23 -12.60 18.23
N SER A 31 -12.42 -13.52 17.70
CA SER A 31 -11.17 -13.97 18.32
C SER A 31 -10.01 -13.06 17.92
N SER A 32 -9.29 -12.54 18.92
CA SER A 32 -8.09 -11.71 18.70
C SER A 32 -6.95 -12.48 18.03
N LEU A 33 -6.85 -13.79 18.26
CA LEU A 33 -5.85 -14.64 17.60
C LEU A 33 -6.15 -14.81 16.12
N GLU A 34 -7.42 -15.06 15.79
CA GLU A 34 -7.84 -15.21 14.39
C GLU A 34 -7.69 -13.87 13.63
N GLN A 35 -8.09 -12.77 14.27
CA GLN A 35 -7.86 -11.42 13.75
C GLN A 35 -6.37 -11.17 13.45
N LEU A 36 -5.48 -11.53 14.38
CA LEU A 36 -4.03 -11.39 14.20
C LEU A 36 -3.52 -12.26 13.03
N CYS A 37 -4.04 -13.48 12.87
CA CYS A 37 -3.68 -14.34 11.74
C CYS A 37 -4.03 -13.69 10.39
N TYR A 38 -5.21 -13.05 10.26
CA TYR A 38 -5.57 -12.34 9.04
C TYR A 38 -4.72 -11.10 8.78
N VAL A 39 -4.43 -10.30 9.81
CA VAL A 39 -3.53 -9.13 9.69
C VAL A 39 -2.11 -9.57 9.30
N ALA A 40 -1.62 -10.67 9.87
CA ALA A 40 -0.33 -11.24 9.50
C ALA A 40 -0.34 -11.75 8.05
N ALA A 41 -1.40 -12.45 7.64
CA ALA A 41 -1.57 -12.91 6.25
C ALA A 41 -1.58 -11.73 5.27
N PHE A 42 -2.30 -10.65 5.57
CA PHE A 42 -2.31 -9.42 4.78
C PHE A 42 -0.92 -8.77 4.69
N SER A 43 -0.19 -8.75 5.81
CA SER A 43 1.17 -8.18 5.82
C SER A 43 2.12 -8.96 4.91
N VAL A 44 2.00 -10.30 4.88
CA VAL A 44 2.83 -11.18 4.03
C VAL A 44 2.38 -11.15 2.57
N SER A 45 1.09 -10.99 2.28
CA SER A 45 0.59 -11.00 0.89
C SER A 45 1.13 -9.85 0.04
N SER A 46 1.54 -8.73 0.67
CA SER A 46 2.22 -7.61 -0.03
C SER A 46 3.46 -8.03 -0.83
N TYR A 47 4.17 -9.09 -0.41
CA TYR A 47 5.34 -9.60 -1.12
C TYR A 47 5.01 -10.38 -2.40
N SER A 48 3.75 -10.79 -2.60
CA SER A 48 3.35 -11.58 -3.78
C SER A 48 3.61 -10.84 -5.10
N THR A 49 3.51 -9.51 -5.11
CA THR A 49 3.74 -8.66 -6.29
C THR A 49 5.22 -8.37 -6.57
N THR A 50 6.15 -8.87 -5.74
CA THR A 50 7.58 -8.50 -5.83
C THR A 50 8.45 -9.54 -6.53
N VAL A 51 8.00 -10.79 -6.64
CA VAL A 51 8.82 -11.97 -7.03
C VAL A 51 9.54 -11.79 -8.38
N HIS A 52 8.93 -11.09 -9.34
CA HIS A 52 9.49 -10.91 -10.68
C HIS A 52 9.78 -9.44 -11.05
N ARG A 53 9.75 -8.54 -10.07
CA ARG A 53 9.88 -7.09 -10.28
C ARG A 53 11.12 -6.56 -9.60
N THR A 54 12.25 -6.74 -10.28
CA THR A 54 13.58 -6.29 -9.83
C THR A 54 13.89 -4.86 -10.24
N ALA A 55 13.05 -4.23 -11.08
CA ALA A 55 13.23 -2.87 -11.54
C ALA A 55 12.74 -1.87 -10.48
N LYS A 56 13.45 -0.76 -10.34
CA LYS A 56 13.14 0.25 -9.33
C LYS A 56 11.95 1.10 -9.75
N PRO A 57 10.90 1.29 -8.92
CA PRO A 57 9.87 2.28 -9.21
C PRO A 57 10.46 3.69 -9.26
N PHE A 58 9.77 4.60 -9.93
CA PHE A 58 10.13 6.01 -9.92
C PHE A 58 10.03 6.57 -8.50
N ASN A 59 11.05 7.32 -8.09
CA ASN A 59 11.01 8.03 -6.82
C ASN A 59 10.01 9.18 -6.92
N PRO A 60 8.97 9.23 -6.07
CA PRO A 60 7.97 10.28 -6.15
C PRO A 60 8.58 11.65 -5.86
N LEU A 61 8.03 12.70 -6.47
CA LEU A 61 8.37 14.08 -6.11
C LEU A 61 7.79 14.43 -4.73
N LEU A 62 8.42 15.38 -4.03
CA LEU A 62 7.84 15.91 -2.79
C LEU A 62 6.46 16.53 -3.08
N GLY A 63 5.43 16.10 -2.33
CA GLY A 63 4.05 16.50 -2.56
C GLY A 63 3.37 15.80 -3.75
N GLU A 64 4.04 14.83 -4.40
CA GLU A 64 3.36 13.94 -5.35
C GLU A 64 2.27 13.15 -4.63
N THR A 65 1.12 13.03 -5.29
CA THR A 65 -0.03 12.27 -4.79
C THR A 65 -0.45 11.20 -5.79
N TYR A 66 -1.04 10.12 -5.28
CA TYR A 66 -1.68 9.08 -6.08
C TYR A 66 -2.97 8.63 -5.41
N GLU A 67 -4.03 8.48 -6.21
CA GLU A 67 -5.33 7.96 -5.79
C GLU A 67 -5.68 6.71 -6.59
N LEU A 68 -6.15 5.67 -5.91
CA LEU A 68 -6.81 4.53 -6.51
C LEU A 68 -8.21 4.40 -5.92
N ASP A 69 -9.22 4.71 -6.72
CA ASP A 69 -10.62 4.52 -6.37
C ASP A 69 -11.11 3.16 -6.87
N ARG A 70 -11.46 2.29 -5.93
CA ARG A 70 -12.02 0.96 -6.18
C ARG A 70 -13.31 0.76 -5.38
N LEU A 71 -14.00 1.86 -5.05
CA LEU A 71 -15.22 1.82 -4.25
C LEU A 71 -16.33 1.03 -4.93
N GLU A 72 -16.46 1.12 -6.26
CA GLU A 72 -17.52 0.43 -7.01
C GLU A 72 -17.26 -1.08 -7.14
N ASP A 73 -15.99 -1.47 -7.29
CA ASP A 73 -15.60 -2.86 -7.54
C ASP A 73 -15.33 -3.64 -6.25
N TYR A 74 -14.66 -3.00 -5.29
CA TYR A 74 -14.04 -3.64 -4.12
C TYR A 74 -14.32 -2.91 -2.79
N GLY A 75 -15.05 -1.81 -2.81
CA GLY A 75 -15.45 -1.09 -1.60
C GLY A 75 -14.35 -0.27 -0.92
N TYR A 76 -13.17 -0.08 -1.53
CA TYR A 76 -12.07 0.70 -0.94
C TYR A 76 -11.57 1.84 -1.82
N ARG A 77 -10.94 2.83 -1.19
CA ARG A 77 -10.18 3.91 -1.85
C ARG A 77 -8.84 4.13 -1.16
N SER A 78 -7.76 4.14 -1.93
CA SER A 78 -6.39 4.41 -1.48
C SER A 78 -5.95 5.81 -1.87
N LEU A 79 -5.36 6.54 -0.92
CA LEU A 79 -4.74 7.85 -1.12
C LEU A 79 -3.30 7.78 -0.62
N CYS A 80 -2.34 8.13 -1.47
CA CYS A 80 -0.92 8.15 -1.15
C CYS A 80 -0.34 9.54 -1.39
N GLU A 81 0.55 10.00 -0.52
CA GLU A 81 1.29 11.25 -0.66
C GLU A 81 2.75 11.08 -0.24
N GLN A 82 3.66 11.72 -0.96
CA GLN A 82 5.07 11.82 -0.60
C GLN A 82 5.31 13.04 0.32
N ASN A 83 5.47 12.77 1.62
CA ASN A 83 5.49 13.82 2.64
C ASN A 83 6.91 14.28 3.03
N ALA A 84 7.92 13.45 2.75
CA ALA A 84 9.30 13.81 3.03
C ALA A 84 10.23 13.33 1.93
N TYR A 85 11.14 14.21 1.51
CA TYR A 85 12.21 13.91 0.57
C TYR A 85 13.53 13.76 1.33
N THR A 86 14.25 12.67 1.06
CA THR A 86 15.60 12.48 1.58
C THR A 86 16.59 12.86 0.45
N PRO A 87 17.52 13.82 0.66
CA PRO A 87 18.30 14.44 -0.42
C PRO A 87 19.39 13.57 -1.05
N LEU A 88 19.74 12.46 -0.40
CA LEU A 88 20.47 11.35 -1.00
C LEU A 88 19.45 10.30 -1.37
N ALA A 89 19.65 9.54 -2.45
CA ALA A 89 18.73 8.57 -3.05
C ALA A 89 18.21 7.41 -2.16
N GLY A 90 18.19 7.58 -0.83
CA GLY A 90 17.55 6.72 0.15
C GLY A 90 16.05 7.00 0.32
N PRO A 91 15.41 6.28 1.26
CA PRO A 91 13.97 6.22 1.34
C PRO A 91 13.37 7.56 1.73
N GLY A 92 12.46 8.08 0.90
CA GLY A 92 11.48 9.07 1.28
C GLY A 92 10.31 8.42 2.02
N LEU A 93 9.69 9.16 2.93
CA LEU A 93 8.51 8.73 3.67
C LEU A 93 7.25 9.02 2.85
N SER A 94 6.52 7.97 2.53
CA SER A 94 5.21 8.07 1.87
C SER A 94 4.14 7.63 2.85
N ASN A 95 3.06 8.39 2.95
CA ASN A 95 1.90 8.00 3.72
C ASN A 95 0.83 7.45 2.78
N GLN A 96 0.28 6.29 3.11
CA GLN A 96 -0.88 5.73 2.47
C GLN A 96 -2.02 5.67 3.47
N MET A 97 -3.17 6.20 3.07
CA MET A 97 -4.43 6.07 3.81
C MET A 97 -5.41 5.31 2.92
N VAL A 98 -6.08 4.33 3.51
CA VAL A 98 -7.15 3.60 2.85
C VAL A 98 -8.40 3.61 3.70
N LYS A 99 -9.54 3.79 3.03
CA LYS A 99 -10.86 3.72 3.63
C LYS A 99 -11.70 2.68 2.89
N ASN A 100 -12.22 1.70 3.62
CA ASN A 100 -13.23 0.78 3.15
C ASN A 100 -14.62 1.31 3.55
N ARG A 101 -15.49 1.53 2.55
CA ARG A 101 -16.85 2.05 2.77
C ARG A 101 -17.80 1.01 3.33
N GLU A 102 -17.64 -0.25 2.97
CA GLU A 102 -18.54 -1.34 3.36
C GLU A 102 -18.31 -1.77 4.81
N THR A 103 -17.06 -1.85 5.24
CA THR A 103 -16.72 -2.24 6.62
C THR A 103 -16.50 -1.05 7.54
N GLY A 104 -16.39 0.17 6.99
CA GLY A 104 -15.99 1.37 7.75
C GLY A 104 -14.53 1.32 8.23
N THR A 105 -13.77 0.31 7.81
CA THR A 105 -12.38 0.11 8.22
C THR A 105 -11.50 1.16 7.56
N ALA A 106 -10.69 1.84 8.37
CA ALA A 106 -9.65 2.73 7.89
C ALA A 106 -8.29 2.20 8.34
N TYR A 107 -7.33 2.19 7.43
CA TYR A 107 -5.96 1.82 7.75
C TYR A 107 -4.98 2.83 7.15
N SER A 108 -3.91 3.08 7.90
CA SER A 108 -2.82 3.92 7.47
C SER A 108 -1.52 3.12 7.48
N LYS A 109 -0.73 3.29 6.43
CA LYS A 109 0.60 2.71 6.32
C LYS A 109 1.60 3.82 6.05
N CYS A 110 2.62 3.91 6.89
CA CYS A 110 3.82 4.67 6.58
C CYS A 110 4.74 3.75 5.77
N GLY A 111 4.83 3.99 4.47
CA GLY A 111 5.72 3.29 3.57
C GLY A 111 7.09 3.96 3.56
N TRP A 112 8.14 3.17 3.76
CA TRP A 112 9.50 3.59 3.43
C TRP A 112 9.76 3.16 1.99
N SER A 113 10.15 4.10 1.14
CA SER A 113 10.58 3.79 -0.23
C SER A 113 11.99 3.20 -0.23
N CYS A 114 12.17 1.96 0.22
CA CYS A 114 13.47 1.30 0.13
C CYS A 114 13.89 1.13 -1.34
N THR A 115 15.12 1.57 -1.65
CA THR A 115 15.84 1.32 -2.91
C THR A 115 16.06 -0.14 -3.19
#